data_AF-A0A820A5W3-F1
#
_entry.id   AF-A0A820A5W3-F1
#
_cell.length_a   1.000
_cell.length_b   1.000
_cell.length_c   1.000
_cell.angle_alpha   90.00
_cell.angle_beta   90.00
_cell.angle_gamma   90.00
#
_symmetry.space_group_name_H-M   'P 1'
#
loop_
_entity.id
_entity.type
_entity.pdbx_description
1 polymer ?
#
loop_
_entity_poly.entity_id
_entity_poly.type
_entity_poly.pdbx_seq_one_letter_code
_entity_poly.pdbx_strand_id
1 'polypeptide(L)'
;MASASSTHIEIQDEEANTSFMLGKRDVLLHNYQSACDHLSKACERIVKLRESDTVVELAEPYFYYGQALLYLGLSEQQVFGSDIVKDEDNDENDNEEEEKEKEKVEEEEEEEADDSIPDDEHVNDLERAFEILECAHMIYSKILETETNNVHIITRLGDLHVMLADICNENGDHENALSHVLKAIELQETLNEQQRYRLLAESYYKLGLIYELINKFSEAVDSFDKALNTIRQAIEQITGDDKENEREELKSLLPAIELKRNDAQASIADKYLIAQARNLISGTNSTSHTTDNSTTETSVKDITLTIRHKRPITELEKIDEENKKPKTEEN
;
A
#
# COMPACT_ATOMS: atom_id res chain seq x y z
N MET A 1 18.80 31.08 -45.51
CA MET A 1 17.42 30.57 -45.52
C MET A 1 17.26 29.67 -44.30
N ALA A 2 16.91 30.27 -43.17
CA ALA A 2 16.75 29.60 -41.88
C ALA A 2 15.46 30.13 -41.24
N SER A 3 14.33 29.93 -41.92
CA SER A 3 13.03 30.50 -41.53
C SER A 3 11.87 29.56 -41.84
N ALA A 4 12.14 28.25 -41.86
CA ALA A 4 11.10 27.21 -41.95
C ALA A 4 11.09 26.29 -40.72
N SER A 5 11.99 26.49 -39.76
CA SER A 5 12.16 25.61 -38.59
C SER A 5 11.34 26.04 -37.37
N SER A 6 10.55 27.11 -37.46
CA SER A 6 10.02 27.80 -36.28
C SER A 6 8.52 28.15 -36.35
N THR A 7 7.77 27.60 -37.33
CA THR A 7 6.37 28.00 -37.57
C THR A 7 5.34 26.88 -37.43
N HIS A 8 5.70 25.69 -36.92
CA HIS A 8 4.69 24.66 -36.61
C HIS A 8 5.13 23.64 -35.54
N ILE A 9 5.72 24.14 -34.45
CA ILE A 9 5.85 23.42 -33.17
C ILE A 9 4.45 23.30 -32.47
N GLU A 10 3.41 23.80 -33.13
CA GLU A 10 1.97 23.75 -32.77
C GLU A 10 1.20 22.58 -33.41
N ILE A 11 1.87 21.50 -33.82
CA ILE A 11 1.18 20.20 -33.85
C ILE A 11 1.49 19.58 -32.49
N GLN A 12 0.57 19.79 -31.55
CA GLN A 12 0.30 18.84 -30.47
C GLN A 12 0.47 17.45 -31.08
N ASP A 13 1.55 16.74 -30.77
CA ASP A 13 1.88 15.49 -31.45
C ASP A 13 0.69 14.53 -31.34
N GLU A 14 -0.04 14.39 -32.44
CA GLU A 14 -1.34 13.73 -32.45
C GLU A 14 -1.20 12.28 -31.99
N GLU A 15 -0.06 11.66 -32.26
CA GLU A 15 0.24 10.30 -31.85
C GLU A 15 0.52 10.22 -30.34
N ALA A 16 1.34 11.11 -29.77
CA ALA A 16 1.56 11.15 -28.32
C ALA A 16 0.25 11.44 -27.55
N ASN A 17 -0.56 12.39 -28.05
CA ASN A 17 -1.87 12.68 -27.48
C ASN A 17 -2.84 11.51 -27.61
N THR A 18 -2.83 10.80 -28.75
CA THR A 18 -3.67 9.61 -28.95
C THR A 18 -3.30 8.52 -27.94
N SER A 19 -2.01 8.23 -27.80
CA SER A 19 -1.50 7.27 -26.81
C SER A 19 -1.86 7.69 -25.39
N PHE A 20 -1.69 8.97 -25.03
CA PHE A 20 -2.06 9.48 -23.72
C PHE A 20 -3.56 9.32 -23.44
N MET A 21 -4.42 9.66 -24.39
CA MET A 21 -5.87 9.55 -24.23
C MET A 21 -6.34 8.08 -24.13
N LEU A 22 -5.73 7.17 -24.90
CA LEU A 22 -5.98 5.73 -24.79
C LEU A 22 -5.54 5.20 -23.42
N GLY A 23 -4.35 5.58 -22.97
CA GLY A 23 -3.84 5.20 -21.66
C GLY A 23 -4.72 5.69 -20.51
N LYS A 24 -5.13 6.96 -20.54
CA LYS A 24 -6.05 7.53 -19.56
C LYS A 24 -7.42 6.82 -19.55
N ARG A 25 -7.94 6.45 -20.72
CA ARG A 25 -9.15 5.62 -20.81
C ARG A 25 -8.94 4.26 -20.16
N ASP A 26 -7.81 3.61 -20.42
CA ASP A 26 -7.52 2.27 -19.89
C ASP A 26 -7.36 2.29 -18.36
N VAL A 27 -6.77 3.34 -17.78
CA VAL A 27 -6.77 3.56 -16.31
C VAL A 27 -8.19 3.61 -15.75
N LEU A 28 -9.10 4.35 -16.40
CA LEU A 28 -10.51 4.45 -15.95
C LEU A 28 -11.29 3.15 -16.12
N LEU A 29 -10.84 2.26 -17.00
CA LEU A 29 -11.42 0.93 -17.21
C LEU A 29 -10.69 -0.14 -16.38
N HIS A 30 -9.76 0.23 -15.51
CA HIS A 30 -8.93 -0.67 -14.70
C HIS A 30 -8.08 -1.66 -15.52
N ASN A 31 -7.81 -1.34 -16.79
CA ASN A 31 -6.94 -2.12 -17.67
C ASN A 31 -5.49 -1.66 -17.51
N TYR A 32 -4.90 -1.90 -16.33
CA TYR A 32 -3.63 -1.29 -15.95
C TYR A 32 -2.46 -1.69 -16.84
N GLN A 33 -2.38 -2.94 -17.31
CA GLN A 33 -1.34 -3.38 -18.25
C GLN A 33 -1.37 -2.56 -19.55
N SER A 34 -2.53 -2.49 -20.21
CA SER A 34 -2.72 -1.70 -21.43
C SER A 34 -2.50 -0.20 -21.18
N ALA A 35 -2.87 0.29 -19.99
CA ALA A 35 -2.62 1.67 -19.61
C ALA A 35 -1.11 1.95 -19.54
N CYS A 36 -0.32 1.09 -18.89
CA CYS A 36 1.14 1.21 -18.84
C CYS A 36 1.75 1.22 -20.25
N ASP A 37 1.31 0.34 -21.15
CA ASP A 37 1.80 0.28 -22.54
C ASP A 37 1.50 1.57 -23.33
N HIS A 38 0.31 2.14 -23.17
CA HIS A 38 -0.07 3.37 -23.87
C HIS A 38 0.58 4.61 -23.26
N LEU A 39 0.70 4.66 -21.93
CA LEU A 39 1.23 5.82 -21.21
C LEU A 39 2.76 5.90 -21.28
N SER A 40 3.48 4.77 -21.23
CA SER A 40 4.93 4.72 -21.48
C SER A 40 5.28 5.27 -22.86
N LYS A 41 4.59 4.79 -23.91
CA LYS A 41 4.73 5.28 -25.30
C LYS A 41 4.46 6.78 -25.41
N ALA A 42 3.43 7.29 -24.71
CA ALA A 42 3.14 8.72 -24.69
C ALA A 42 4.29 9.51 -24.04
N CYS A 43 4.77 9.06 -22.88
CA CYS A 43 5.84 9.72 -22.14
C CYS A 43 7.15 9.74 -22.94
N GLU A 44 7.59 8.60 -23.45
CA GLU A 44 8.81 8.49 -24.28
C GLU A 44 8.78 9.45 -25.46
N ARG A 45 7.63 9.55 -26.12
CA ARG A 45 7.51 10.38 -27.31
C ARG A 45 7.55 11.87 -26.97
N ILE A 46 6.91 12.26 -25.87
CA ILE A 46 6.97 13.64 -25.37
C ILE A 46 8.41 14.01 -25.00
N VAL A 47 9.14 13.12 -24.32
CA VAL A 47 10.56 13.31 -23.98
C VAL A 47 11.41 13.44 -25.25
N LYS A 48 11.27 12.53 -26.22
CA LYS A 48 12.01 12.56 -27.50
C LYS A 48 11.81 13.85 -28.29
N LEU A 49 10.65 14.50 -28.17
CA LEU A 49 10.31 15.73 -28.89
C LEU A 49 10.71 17.02 -28.18
N ARG A 50 11.19 16.94 -26.94
CA ARG A 50 11.44 18.10 -26.09
C ARG A 50 12.83 18.01 -25.48
N GLU A 51 13.77 18.78 -26.03
CA GLU A 51 15.17 18.87 -25.56
C GLU A 51 15.33 19.67 -24.24
N SER A 52 14.31 19.76 -23.38
CA SER A 52 14.31 20.58 -22.17
C SER A 52 14.34 19.72 -20.91
N ASP A 53 15.24 20.04 -19.97
CA ASP A 53 15.44 19.34 -18.69
C ASP A 53 14.17 19.24 -17.82
N THR A 54 13.18 20.10 -18.04
CA THR A 54 11.84 19.93 -17.43
C THR A 54 10.76 20.18 -18.47
N VAL A 55 10.06 19.12 -18.87
CA VAL A 55 8.93 19.16 -19.80
C VAL A 55 7.64 19.23 -19.00
N VAL A 56 7.05 20.43 -18.89
CA VAL A 56 5.82 20.66 -18.12
C VAL A 56 4.66 19.81 -18.64
N GLU A 57 4.64 19.53 -19.95
CA GLU A 57 3.64 18.69 -20.61
C GLU A 57 3.65 17.23 -20.12
N LEU A 58 4.72 16.80 -19.44
CA LEU A 58 4.88 15.43 -18.96
C LEU A 58 4.22 15.18 -17.58
N ALA A 59 3.75 16.23 -16.91
CA ALA A 59 3.12 16.14 -15.59
C ALA A 59 1.92 15.19 -15.56
N GLU A 60 0.97 15.37 -16.49
CA GLU A 60 -0.26 14.55 -16.54
C GLU A 60 0.01 13.13 -17.07
N PRO A 61 0.82 12.92 -18.13
CA PRO A 61 1.25 11.58 -18.53
C PRO A 61 1.94 10.79 -17.42
N TYR A 62 2.91 11.37 -16.71
CA TYR A 62 3.56 10.69 -15.59
C TYR A 62 2.62 10.40 -14.43
N PHE A 63 1.71 11.33 -14.11
CA PHE A 63 0.69 11.08 -13.10
C PHE A 63 -0.11 9.81 -13.39
N TYR A 64 -0.66 9.69 -14.60
CA TYR A 64 -1.46 8.52 -14.97
C TYR A 64 -0.61 7.26 -15.13
N TYR A 65 0.62 7.39 -15.61
CA TYR A 65 1.52 6.24 -15.78
C TYR A 65 1.90 5.65 -14.42
N GLY A 66 2.34 6.49 -13.49
CA GLY A 66 2.63 6.07 -12.12
C GLY A 66 1.41 5.50 -11.40
N GLN A 67 0.22 6.06 -11.65
CA GLN A 67 -1.03 5.51 -11.13
C GLN A 67 -1.30 4.09 -11.67
N ALA A 68 -1.10 3.87 -12.97
CA ALA A 68 -1.29 2.55 -13.59
C ALA A 68 -0.30 1.52 -13.03
N LEU A 69 0.98 1.88 -12.91
CA LEU A 69 2.02 1.02 -12.33
C LEU A 69 1.74 0.67 -10.87
N LEU A 70 1.29 1.65 -10.06
CA LEU A 70 0.92 1.42 -8.67
C LEU A 70 -0.16 0.35 -8.56
N TYR A 71 -1.25 0.48 -9.31
CA TYR A 71 -2.34 -0.49 -9.22
C TYR A 71 -1.97 -1.86 -9.82
N LEU A 72 -1.11 -1.89 -10.82
CA LEU A 72 -0.54 -3.14 -11.34
C LEU A 72 0.27 -3.85 -10.25
N GLY A 73 1.26 -3.17 -9.65
CA GLY A 73 2.09 -3.74 -8.58
C GLY A 73 1.29 -4.17 -7.35
N LEU A 74 0.27 -3.41 -6.95
CA LEU A 74 -0.63 -3.81 -5.86
C LEU A 74 -1.46 -5.06 -6.21
N SER A 75 -1.87 -5.21 -7.48
CA SER A 75 -2.65 -6.37 -7.91
C SER A 75 -1.83 -7.67 -7.86
N GLU A 76 -0.53 -7.59 -8.18
CA GLU A 76 0.39 -8.74 -8.14
C GLU A 76 0.70 -9.19 -6.72
N GLN A 77 0.77 -8.24 -5.78
CA GLN A 77 1.07 -8.52 -4.38
C GLN A 77 -0.15 -9.07 -3.61
N GLN A 78 -1.36 -8.58 -3.91
CA GLN A 78 -2.60 -9.07 -3.31
C GLN A 78 -2.89 -10.54 -3.63
N VAL A 79 -2.39 -11.07 -4.75
CA VAL A 79 -2.51 -12.49 -5.14
C VAL A 79 -1.84 -13.44 -4.13
N PHE A 80 -0.99 -12.92 -3.23
CA PHE A 80 -0.34 -13.72 -2.19
C PHE A 80 -0.83 -13.45 -0.76
N GLY A 81 -1.79 -12.55 -0.56
CA GLY A 81 -2.52 -12.48 0.71
C GLY A 81 -3.02 -11.10 1.12
N SER A 82 -4.27 -10.80 0.80
CA SER A 82 -5.19 -10.13 1.73
C SER A 82 -6.59 -10.04 1.10
N ASP A 83 -7.57 -10.70 1.72
CA ASP A 83 -8.99 -10.52 1.42
C ASP A 83 -9.40 -9.08 1.78
N ILE A 84 -9.34 -8.18 0.80
CA ILE A 84 -10.16 -6.97 0.78
C ILE A 84 -11.12 -7.16 -0.38
N VAL A 85 -12.39 -7.30 -0.01
CA VAL A 85 -13.60 -7.44 -0.83
C VAL A 85 -13.43 -6.87 -2.25
N LYS A 86 -13.05 -7.74 -3.18
CA LYS A 86 -13.33 -7.54 -4.60
C LYS A 86 -14.66 -8.25 -4.87
N ASP A 87 -15.72 -7.48 -4.99
CA ASP A 87 -16.94 -7.96 -5.64
C ASP A 87 -16.61 -8.11 -7.13
N GLU A 88 -16.18 -9.31 -7.53
CA GLU A 88 -16.09 -9.70 -8.93
C GLU A 88 -17.22 -10.68 -9.24
N ASP A 89 -18.37 -10.14 -9.66
CA ASP A 89 -19.28 -10.86 -10.55
C ASP A 89 -18.66 -10.86 -11.96
N ASN A 90 -17.99 -11.95 -12.33
CA ASN A 90 -18.14 -12.51 -13.68
C ASN A 90 -17.52 -13.91 -13.79
N ASP A 91 -18.39 -14.91 -13.85
CA ASP A 91 -18.09 -16.28 -14.22
C ASP A 91 -17.82 -16.41 -15.74
N GLU A 92 -16.85 -17.29 -16.03
CA GLU A 92 -16.65 -18.10 -17.23
C GLU A 92 -16.17 -17.44 -18.55
N ASN A 93 -14.88 -17.64 -18.86
CA ASN A 93 -14.53 -18.71 -19.79
C ASN A 93 -13.06 -19.15 -19.71
N ASP A 94 -12.93 -20.47 -19.76
CA ASP A 94 -11.75 -21.31 -19.62
C ASP A 94 -10.96 -21.45 -20.93
N ASN A 95 -9.73 -21.98 -20.80
CA ASN A 95 -8.77 -22.45 -21.82
C ASN A 95 -7.89 -21.38 -22.51
N GLU A 96 -6.58 -21.56 -22.71
CA GLU A 96 -5.76 -22.78 -22.81
C GLU A 96 -4.27 -22.46 -22.53
N GLU A 97 -3.54 -23.47 -22.07
CA GLU A 97 -2.09 -23.52 -21.80
C GLU A 97 -1.22 -23.24 -23.04
N GLU A 98 -0.04 -22.63 -22.86
CA GLU A 98 1.19 -23.07 -23.56
C GLU A 98 2.46 -22.53 -22.87
N GLU A 99 3.23 -23.45 -22.26
CA GLU A 99 4.63 -23.28 -21.86
C GLU A 99 5.51 -23.09 -23.10
N LYS A 100 6.49 -22.17 -23.10
CA LYS A 100 7.85 -22.40 -23.67
C LYS A 100 8.96 -21.54 -23.04
N GLU A 101 9.84 -22.26 -22.36
CA GLU A 101 11.31 -22.24 -22.37
C GLU A 101 12.10 -20.92 -22.42
N LYS A 102 12.95 -20.80 -21.39
CA LYS A 102 14.05 -19.86 -21.18
C LYS A 102 15.20 -20.12 -22.15
N GLU A 103 15.77 -19.05 -22.71
CA GLU A 103 17.17 -19.02 -23.13
C GLU A 103 17.87 -17.80 -22.53
N LYS A 104 18.95 -18.08 -21.79
CA LYS A 104 19.93 -17.12 -21.26
C LYS A 104 20.84 -16.63 -22.39
N VAL A 105 21.15 -15.34 -22.38
CA VAL A 105 22.43 -14.83 -22.91
C VAL A 105 22.94 -13.76 -21.93
N GLU A 106 24.21 -13.92 -21.53
CA GLU A 106 24.99 -13.00 -20.69
C GLU A 106 25.71 -11.96 -21.58
N GLU A 107 26.29 -10.93 -20.91
CA GLU A 107 27.22 -9.88 -21.39
C GLU A 107 26.55 -8.53 -21.72
N GLU A 108 27.03 -7.34 -21.31
CA GLU A 108 28.16 -6.87 -20.50
C GLU A 108 27.85 -5.39 -20.13
N GLU A 109 28.35 -4.90 -18.99
CA GLU A 109 28.14 -3.54 -18.46
C GLU A 109 28.83 -2.44 -19.29
N GLU A 110 28.12 -1.35 -19.61
CA GLU A 110 28.70 -0.01 -19.78
C GLU A 110 27.77 1.04 -19.13
N GLU A 111 28.25 1.68 -18.06
CA GLU A 111 27.58 2.77 -17.34
C GLU A 111 27.66 4.09 -18.13
N GLU A 112 26.51 4.62 -18.54
CA GLU A 112 26.32 6.04 -18.85
C GLU A 112 24.98 6.49 -18.23
N ALA A 113 25.00 7.61 -17.50
CA ALA A 113 23.83 8.14 -16.81
C ALA A 113 22.76 8.58 -17.81
N ASP A 114 21.66 7.83 -17.87
CA ASP A 114 20.55 8.01 -18.82
C ASP A 114 19.32 8.57 -18.07
N ASP A 115 18.82 9.72 -18.54
CA ASP A 115 17.51 10.30 -18.15
C ASP A 115 16.34 9.54 -18.83
N SER A 116 16.60 8.33 -19.34
CA SER A 116 15.56 7.39 -19.72
C SER A 116 14.96 6.76 -18.47
N ILE A 117 13.64 6.57 -18.55
CA ILE A 117 12.87 5.63 -17.73
C ILE A 117 13.71 4.36 -17.52
N PRO A 118 14.12 4.00 -16.28
CA PRO A 118 14.78 2.73 -16.01
C PRO A 118 13.86 1.59 -16.46
N ASP A 119 14.16 0.97 -17.59
CA ASP A 119 13.57 -0.29 -18.02
C ASP A 119 14.53 -1.42 -17.62
N ASP A 120 14.88 -1.44 -16.33
CA ASP A 120 15.63 -2.54 -15.75
C ASP A 120 14.62 -3.64 -15.42
N GLU A 121 14.75 -4.79 -16.10
CA GLU A 121 13.87 -5.97 -16.12
C GLU A 121 13.73 -6.64 -14.72
N HIS A 122 14.23 -5.99 -13.67
CA HIS A 122 14.24 -6.41 -12.28
C HIS A 122 13.69 -5.36 -11.29
N VAL A 123 13.24 -4.20 -11.75
CA VAL A 123 12.57 -3.18 -10.89
C VAL A 123 11.14 -3.65 -10.62
N ASN A 124 10.79 -3.75 -9.34
CA ASN A 124 9.41 -4.05 -8.94
C ASN A 124 8.49 -2.93 -9.45
N ASP A 125 7.30 -3.26 -9.95
CA ASP A 125 6.34 -2.27 -10.47
C ASP A 125 6.06 -1.12 -9.49
N LEU A 126 6.12 -1.37 -8.18
CA LEU A 126 6.01 -0.33 -7.15
C LEU A 126 7.19 0.64 -7.09
N GLU A 127 8.42 0.16 -7.30
CA GLU A 127 9.61 1.01 -7.36
C GLU A 127 9.55 1.89 -8.61
N ARG A 128 9.15 1.30 -9.75
CA ARG A 128 8.89 2.01 -11.00
C ARG A 128 7.80 3.07 -10.82
N ALA A 129 6.70 2.71 -10.15
CA ALA A 129 5.61 3.63 -9.83
C ALA A 129 6.12 4.81 -9.00
N PHE A 130 6.92 4.54 -7.96
CA PHE A 130 7.48 5.57 -7.09
C PHE A 130 8.30 6.60 -7.88
N GLU A 131 9.24 6.15 -8.71
CA GLU A 131 10.09 7.02 -9.53
C GLU A 131 9.24 7.93 -10.44
N ILE A 132 8.26 7.35 -11.12
CA ILE A 132 7.40 8.09 -12.06
C ILE A 132 6.49 9.09 -11.33
N LEU A 133 5.97 8.72 -10.16
CA LEU A 133 5.14 9.60 -9.34
C LEU A 133 5.95 10.75 -8.73
N GLU A 134 7.20 10.52 -8.32
CA GLU A 134 8.12 11.57 -7.87
C GLU A 134 8.47 12.54 -9.01
N CYS A 135 8.67 12.03 -10.24
CA CYS A 135 8.82 12.87 -11.42
C CYS A 135 7.58 13.74 -11.66
N ALA A 136 6.37 13.18 -11.57
CA ALA A 136 5.13 13.94 -11.67
C ALA A 136 5.02 14.99 -10.55
N HIS A 137 5.36 14.63 -9.31
CA HIS A 137 5.34 15.51 -8.15
C HIS A 137 6.29 16.70 -8.32
N MET A 138 7.52 16.46 -8.77
CA MET A 138 8.50 17.50 -9.04
C MET A 138 7.97 18.51 -10.06
N ILE A 139 7.37 18.03 -11.16
CA ILE A 139 6.81 18.91 -12.19
C ILE A 139 5.62 19.71 -11.64
N TYR A 140 4.65 19.06 -10.99
CA TYR A 140 3.48 19.75 -10.44
C TYR A 140 3.85 20.75 -9.34
N SER A 141 4.84 20.44 -8.50
CA SER A 141 5.36 21.35 -7.48
C SER A 141 5.96 22.60 -8.11
N LYS A 142 6.75 22.43 -9.17
CA LYS A 142 7.32 23.55 -9.95
C LYS A 142 6.23 24.39 -10.63
N ILE A 143 5.17 23.77 -11.14
CA ILE A 143 4.02 24.50 -11.70
C ILE A 143 3.34 25.32 -10.58
N LEU A 144 3.12 24.73 -9.40
CA LEU A 144 2.44 25.39 -8.28
C LEU A 144 3.19 26.64 -7.79
N GLU A 145 4.52 26.67 -7.85
CA GLU A 145 5.32 27.87 -7.54
C GLU A 145 4.97 29.05 -8.45
N THR A 146 4.59 28.78 -9.69
CA THR A 146 4.18 29.80 -10.67
C THR A 146 2.67 30.08 -10.65
N GLU A 147 1.86 29.06 -10.37
CA GLU A 147 0.40 29.08 -10.39
C GLU A 147 -0.21 28.73 -9.02
N THR A 148 0.08 29.57 -8.01
CA THR A 148 -0.10 29.26 -6.58
C THR A 148 -1.51 28.86 -6.11
N ASN A 149 -2.55 29.13 -6.90
CA ASN A 149 -3.95 28.84 -6.55
C ASN A 149 -4.66 27.99 -7.60
N ASN A 150 -3.90 27.26 -8.44
CA ASN A 150 -4.52 26.39 -9.43
C ASN A 150 -5.07 25.13 -8.76
N VAL A 151 -6.41 25.10 -8.63
CA VAL A 151 -7.17 23.98 -8.03
C VAL A 151 -6.79 22.65 -8.65
N HIS A 152 -6.60 22.57 -9.96
CA HIS A 152 -6.24 21.32 -10.63
C HIS A 152 -4.87 20.80 -10.17
N ILE A 153 -3.88 21.69 -10.05
CA ILE A 153 -2.51 21.36 -9.63
C ILE A 153 -2.49 20.93 -8.16
N ILE A 154 -3.22 21.64 -7.30
CA ILE A 154 -3.34 21.30 -5.88
C ILE A 154 -3.99 19.92 -5.71
N THR A 155 -5.07 19.64 -6.44
CA THR A 155 -5.71 18.31 -6.44
C THR A 155 -4.72 17.24 -6.88
N ARG A 156 -3.98 17.46 -7.97
CA ARG A 156 -2.99 16.48 -8.46
C ARG A 156 -1.86 16.21 -7.48
N LEU A 157 -1.34 17.25 -6.82
CA LEU A 157 -0.32 17.06 -5.77
C LEU A 157 -0.89 16.30 -4.56
N GLY A 158 -2.14 16.56 -4.18
CA GLY A 158 -2.83 15.80 -3.15
C GLY A 158 -2.93 14.31 -3.50
N ASP A 159 -3.41 14.00 -4.71
CA ASP A 159 -3.52 12.63 -5.23
C ASP A 159 -2.14 11.94 -5.29
N LEU A 160 -1.09 12.66 -5.72
CA LEU A 160 0.28 12.14 -5.74
C LEU A 160 0.79 11.79 -4.34
N HIS A 161 0.60 12.67 -3.36
CA HIS A 161 0.96 12.37 -1.99
C HIS A 161 0.20 11.16 -1.45
N VAL A 162 -1.08 10.98 -1.80
CA VAL A 162 -1.84 9.77 -1.44
C VAL A 162 -1.24 8.51 -2.05
N MET A 163 -0.92 8.52 -3.35
CA MET A 163 -0.32 7.36 -4.03
C MET A 163 1.08 7.02 -3.51
N LEU A 164 1.91 8.03 -3.26
CA LEU A 164 3.24 7.86 -2.65
C LEU A 164 3.13 7.29 -1.23
N ALA A 165 2.12 7.70 -0.47
CA ALA A 165 1.87 7.12 0.85
C ALA A 165 1.50 5.64 0.78
N ASP A 166 0.69 5.23 -0.21
CA ASP A 166 0.34 3.82 -0.42
C ASP A 166 1.59 2.99 -0.70
N ILE A 167 2.48 3.46 -1.58
CA ILE A 167 3.76 2.78 -1.89
C ILE A 167 4.63 2.67 -0.64
N CYS A 168 4.84 3.77 0.08
CA CYS A 168 5.63 3.77 1.32
C CYS A 168 5.05 2.79 2.34
N ASN A 169 3.72 2.74 2.47
CA ASN A 169 3.06 1.88 3.42
C ASN A 169 3.20 0.39 3.07
N GLU A 170 3.09 0.05 1.79
CA GLU A 170 3.31 -1.31 1.27
C GLU A 170 4.76 -1.77 1.48
N ASN A 171 5.71 -0.85 1.32
CA ASN A 171 7.13 -1.10 1.60
C ASN A 171 7.44 -1.16 3.12
N GLY A 172 6.45 -1.00 4.00
CA GLY A 172 6.62 -1.00 5.46
C GLY A 172 7.20 0.30 6.03
N ASP A 173 7.40 1.33 5.20
CA ASP A 173 7.86 2.66 5.61
C ASP A 173 6.66 3.54 6.03
N HIS A 174 6.08 3.17 7.17
CA HIS A 174 4.90 3.84 7.71
C HIS A 174 5.17 5.29 8.15
N GLU A 175 6.43 5.65 8.44
CA GLU A 175 6.80 7.01 8.83
C GLU A 175 6.71 7.97 7.64
N ASN A 176 7.28 7.58 6.49
CA ASN A 176 7.14 8.35 5.27
C ASN A 176 5.69 8.32 4.76
N ALA A 177 5.00 7.17 4.81
CA ALA A 177 3.58 7.11 4.47
C ALA A 177 2.75 8.13 5.27
N LEU A 178 2.96 8.22 6.59
CA LEU A 178 2.30 9.19 7.45
C LEU A 178 2.59 10.64 7.02
N SER A 179 3.84 10.96 6.71
CA SER A 179 4.25 12.28 6.23
C SER A 179 3.52 12.66 4.93
N HIS A 180 3.49 11.74 3.95
CA HIS A 180 2.82 11.96 2.67
C HIS A 180 1.31 12.16 2.85
N VAL A 181 0.61 11.32 3.62
CA VAL A 181 -0.85 11.50 3.85
C VAL A 181 -1.16 12.83 4.54
N LEU A 182 -0.36 13.24 5.53
CA LEU A 182 -0.56 14.53 6.19
C LEU A 182 -0.36 15.71 5.21
N LYS A 183 0.58 15.58 4.26
CA LYS A 183 0.80 16.57 3.20
C LYS A 183 -0.37 16.62 2.21
N ALA A 184 -0.94 15.47 1.85
CA ALA A 184 -2.15 15.41 1.05
C ALA A 184 -3.32 16.15 1.71
N ILE A 185 -3.54 15.91 3.02
CA ILE A 185 -4.59 16.59 3.79
C ILE A 185 -4.37 18.10 3.81
N GLU A 186 -3.13 18.57 4.06
CA GLU A 186 -2.78 19.99 4.06
C GLU A 186 -3.15 20.66 2.73
N LEU A 187 -2.85 20.02 1.59
CA LEU A 187 -3.21 20.52 0.27
C LEU A 187 -4.72 20.52 0.05
N GLN A 188 -5.39 19.41 0.37
CA GLN A 188 -6.83 19.24 0.16
C GLN A 188 -7.67 20.21 1.01
N GLU A 189 -7.20 20.60 2.20
CA GLU A 189 -7.85 21.61 3.04
C GLU A 189 -7.92 22.99 2.38
N THR A 190 -7.01 23.30 1.45
CA THR A 190 -7.01 24.56 0.69
C THR A 190 -8.06 24.60 -0.43
N LEU A 191 -8.66 23.46 -0.78
CA LEU A 191 -9.62 23.34 -1.88
C LEU A 191 -11.04 23.84 -1.49
N ASN A 192 -11.81 24.21 -2.51
CA ASN A 192 -13.21 24.61 -2.36
C ASN A 192 -14.11 23.41 -1.96
N GLU A 193 -15.24 23.70 -1.30
CA GLU A 193 -16.01 22.71 -0.52
C GLU A 193 -16.47 21.47 -1.31
N GLN A 194 -16.98 21.61 -2.53
CA GLN A 194 -17.63 20.50 -3.25
C GLN A 194 -16.67 19.34 -3.62
N GLN A 195 -15.43 19.64 -4.00
CA GLN A 195 -14.43 18.61 -4.35
C GLN A 195 -13.65 18.13 -3.12
N ARG A 196 -13.56 18.98 -2.10
CA ARG A 196 -12.74 18.76 -0.89
C ARG A 196 -13.19 17.56 -0.07
N TYR A 197 -14.51 17.33 0.09
CA TYR A 197 -14.97 16.31 1.05
C TYR A 197 -14.59 14.89 0.65
N ARG A 198 -14.66 14.54 -0.63
CA ARG A 198 -14.31 13.17 -1.08
C ARG A 198 -12.82 12.89 -0.87
N LEU A 199 -11.96 13.82 -1.28
CA LEU A 199 -10.51 13.70 -1.17
C LEU A 199 -10.05 13.63 0.30
N LEU A 200 -10.62 14.50 1.15
CA LEU A 200 -10.32 14.48 2.59
C LEU A 200 -10.79 13.19 3.25
N ALA A 201 -11.97 12.68 2.89
CA ALA A 201 -12.48 11.44 3.45
C ALA A 201 -11.55 10.26 3.18
N GLU A 202 -11.08 10.12 1.93
CA GLU A 202 -10.11 9.11 1.55
C GLU A 202 -8.80 9.27 2.32
N SER A 203 -8.27 10.49 2.39
CA SER A 203 -7.00 10.76 3.07
C SER A 203 -7.09 10.52 4.58
N TYR A 204 -8.20 10.87 5.23
CA TYR A 204 -8.44 10.54 6.64
C TYR A 204 -8.59 9.04 6.89
N TYR A 205 -9.20 8.31 5.96
CA TYR A 205 -9.28 6.87 6.04
C TYR A 205 -7.89 6.22 5.95
N LYS A 206 -7.08 6.62 4.96
CA LYS A 206 -5.68 6.18 4.82
C LYS A 206 -4.82 6.53 6.04
N LEU A 207 -5.01 7.73 6.60
CA LEU A 207 -4.37 8.13 7.85
C LEU A 207 -4.70 7.19 9.01
N GLY A 208 -5.97 6.78 9.13
CA GLY A 208 -6.42 5.81 10.12
C GLY A 208 -5.73 4.45 9.96
N LEU A 209 -5.65 3.93 8.74
CA LEU A 209 -4.97 2.66 8.43
C LEU A 209 -3.48 2.71 8.80
N ILE A 210 -2.78 3.80 8.46
CA ILE A 210 -1.37 3.98 8.82
C ILE A 210 -1.21 4.02 10.35
N TYR A 211 -2.09 4.72 11.07
CA TYR A 211 -2.05 4.73 12.54
C TYR A 211 -2.29 3.36 13.18
N GLU A 212 -3.13 2.51 12.58
CA GLU A 212 -3.28 1.11 13.02
C GLU A 212 -1.97 0.34 12.87
N LEU A 213 -1.30 0.46 11.72
CA LEU A 213 -0.03 -0.24 11.44
C LEU A 213 1.08 0.17 12.43
N ILE A 214 1.12 1.44 12.84
CA ILE A 214 2.06 1.91 13.87
C ILE A 214 1.53 1.80 15.32
N ASN A 215 0.46 1.03 15.54
CA ASN A 215 -0.14 0.74 16.86
C ASN A 215 -0.59 1.97 17.67
N LYS A 216 -0.93 3.06 16.98
CA LYS A 216 -1.49 4.31 17.51
C LYS A 216 -3.02 4.31 17.37
N PHE A 217 -3.65 3.35 18.03
CA PHE A 217 -5.08 3.08 17.87
C PHE A 217 -5.99 4.26 18.25
N SER A 218 -5.60 5.10 19.22
CA SER A 218 -6.36 6.32 19.55
C SER A 218 -6.42 7.29 18.37
N GLU A 219 -5.27 7.55 17.76
CA GLU A 219 -5.15 8.41 16.58
C GLU A 219 -5.82 7.80 15.34
N ALA A 220 -5.82 6.47 15.24
CA ALA A 220 -6.56 5.75 14.21
C ALA A 220 -8.08 5.99 14.33
N VAL A 221 -8.65 5.82 15.53
CA VAL A 221 -10.07 6.09 15.80
C VAL A 221 -10.44 7.54 15.46
N ASP A 222 -9.64 8.51 15.91
CA ASP A 222 -9.87 9.93 15.60
C ASP A 222 -9.86 10.19 14.09
N SER A 223 -8.97 9.52 13.35
CA SER A 223 -8.85 9.65 11.90
C SER A 223 -10.03 9.03 11.16
N PHE A 224 -10.47 7.84 11.56
CA PHE A 224 -11.68 7.23 11.00
C PHE A 224 -12.95 8.03 11.34
N ASP A 225 -13.05 8.61 12.53
CA ASP A 225 -14.16 9.49 12.89
C ASP A 225 -14.19 10.75 12.00
N LYS A 226 -13.02 11.32 11.68
CA LYS A 226 -12.93 12.41 10.68
C LYS A 226 -13.41 11.94 9.31
N ALA A 227 -12.94 10.80 8.82
CA ALA A 227 -13.36 10.24 7.54
C ALA A 227 -14.89 10.06 7.46
N LEU A 228 -15.49 9.44 8.47
CA LEU A 228 -16.95 9.24 8.55
C LEU A 228 -17.72 10.56 8.54
N ASN A 229 -17.26 11.55 9.30
CA ASN A 229 -17.90 12.86 9.35
C ASN A 229 -17.79 13.59 8.00
N THR A 230 -16.64 13.52 7.34
CA THR A 230 -16.41 14.13 6.04
C THR A 230 -17.27 13.47 4.94
N ILE A 231 -17.41 12.13 4.94
CA ILE A 231 -18.31 11.43 4.00
C ILE A 231 -19.76 11.82 4.22
N ARG A 232 -20.21 11.88 5.49
CA ARG A 232 -21.57 12.31 5.82
C ARG A 232 -21.85 13.74 5.33
N GLN A 233 -20.87 14.65 5.45
CA GLN A 233 -20.96 16.00 4.90
C GLN A 233 -21.01 15.99 3.36
N ALA A 234 -20.19 15.16 2.70
CA ALA A 234 -20.23 14.99 1.25
C ALA A 234 -21.62 14.56 0.76
N ILE A 235 -22.20 13.55 1.42
CA ILE A 235 -23.54 13.02 1.12
C ILE A 235 -24.61 14.11 1.26
N GLU A 236 -24.53 14.96 2.28
CA GLU A 236 -25.48 16.04 2.51
C GLU A 236 -25.38 17.14 1.43
N GLN A 237 -24.17 17.42 0.94
CA GLN A 237 -23.95 18.41 -0.12
C GLN A 237 -24.34 17.91 -1.52
N ILE A 238 -24.38 16.59 -1.74
CA ILE A 238 -24.82 16.00 -3.01
C ILE A 238 -26.35 16.05 -3.09
N THR A 239 -26.85 17.11 -3.72
CA THR A 239 -28.27 17.32 -4.01
C THR A 239 -28.56 17.15 -5.49
N GLY A 240 -29.69 16.52 -5.83
CA GLY A 240 -30.15 16.29 -7.21
C GLY A 240 -30.38 14.81 -7.49
N ASP A 241 -31.47 14.49 -8.17
CA ASP A 241 -31.84 13.11 -8.51
C ASP A 241 -30.83 12.45 -9.48
N ASP A 242 -30.11 13.28 -10.24
CA ASP A 242 -29.04 12.87 -11.17
C ASP A 242 -27.77 12.37 -10.46
N LYS A 243 -27.64 12.63 -9.15
CA LYS A 243 -26.49 12.23 -8.33
C LYS A 243 -26.81 11.16 -7.29
N GLU A 244 -27.95 10.47 -7.45
CA GLU A 244 -28.35 9.42 -6.51
C GLU A 244 -27.30 8.31 -6.42
N ASN A 245 -26.79 7.85 -7.58
CA ASN A 245 -25.79 6.78 -7.62
C ASN A 245 -24.52 7.17 -6.86
N GLU A 246 -24.02 8.39 -7.08
CA GLU A 246 -22.85 8.93 -6.36
C GLU A 246 -23.09 8.95 -4.85
N ARG A 247 -24.31 9.29 -4.44
CA ARG A 247 -24.68 9.35 -3.03
C ARG A 247 -24.78 7.96 -2.40
N GLU A 248 -25.33 6.98 -3.11
CA GLU A 248 -25.41 5.60 -2.65
C GLU A 248 -24.03 4.93 -2.59
N GLU A 249 -23.13 5.21 -3.53
CA GLU A 249 -21.72 4.80 -3.48
C GLU A 249 -21.03 5.33 -2.21
N LEU A 250 -21.20 6.62 -1.88
CA LEU A 250 -20.59 7.16 -0.64
C LEU A 250 -21.22 6.56 0.63
N LYS A 251 -22.51 6.25 0.61
CA LYS A 251 -23.18 5.58 1.74
C LYS A 251 -22.67 4.15 1.93
N SER A 252 -22.37 3.43 0.86
CA SER A 252 -21.88 2.05 0.94
C SER A 252 -20.49 1.94 1.56
N LEU A 253 -19.70 3.02 1.55
CA LEU A 253 -18.39 3.08 2.22
C LEU A 253 -18.48 3.22 3.75
N LEU A 254 -19.56 3.81 4.28
CA LEU A 254 -19.70 4.10 5.72
C LEU A 254 -19.55 2.83 6.59
N PRO A 255 -20.22 1.69 6.30
CA PRO A 255 -20.08 0.48 7.11
C PRO A 255 -18.65 -0.06 7.17
N ALA A 256 -17.90 0.01 6.05
CA ALA A 256 -16.52 -0.47 6.00
C ALA A 256 -15.60 0.38 6.89
N ILE A 257 -15.77 1.70 6.88
CA ILE A 257 -14.99 2.62 7.72
C ILE A 257 -15.42 2.50 9.19
N GLU A 258 -16.72 2.32 9.46
CA GLU A 258 -17.22 2.07 10.82
C GLU A 258 -16.67 0.77 11.41
N LEU A 259 -16.52 -0.28 10.60
CA LEU A 259 -15.89 -1.53 11.01
C LEU A 259 -14.44 -1.29 11.42
N LYS A 260 -13.63 -0.66 10.57
CA LYS A 260 -12.23 -0.32 10.88
C LYS A 260 -12.09 0.54 12.14
N ARG A 261 -12.96 1.53 12.30
CA ARG A 261 -13.03 2.37 13.51
C ARG A 261 -13.31 1.54 14.77
N ASN A 262 -14.22 0.58 14.70
CA ASN A 262 -14.56 -0.28 15.84
C ASN A 262 -13.44 -1.27 16.16
N ASP A 263 -12.75 -1.81 15.15
CA ASP A 263 -11.60 -2.70 15.32
C ASP A 263 -10.42 -1.97 16.00
N ALA A 264 -10.12 -0.74 15.56
CA ALA A 264 -9.15 0.13 16.23
C ALA A 264 -9.55 0.41 17.68
N GLN A 265 -10.83 0.69 17.94
CA GLN A 265 -11.36 0.94 19.28
C GLN A 265 -11.22 -0.29 20.21
N ALA A 266 -11.47 -1.51 19.69
CA ALA A 266 -11.26 -2.74 20.43
C ALA A 266 -9.77 -2.94 20.76
N SER A 267 -8.89 -2.64 19.80
CA SER A 267 -7.44 -2.71 19.97
C SER A 267 -6.91 -1.80 21.09
N ILE A 268 -7.55 -0.64 21.34
CA ILE A 268 -7.24 0.21 22.50
C ILE A 268 -7.53 -0.53 23.81
N ALA A 269 -8.70 -1.17 23.91
CA ALA A 269 -9.10 -1.90 25.11
C ALA A 269 -8.17 -3.09 25.38
N ASP A 270 -7.82 -3.84 24.34
CA ASP A 270 -6.89 -4.97 24.43
C ASP A 270 -5.51 -4.53 24.87
N LYS A 271 -4.97 -3.44 24.29
CA LYS A 271 -3.69 -2.85 24.70
C LYS A 271 -3.67 -2.46 26.18
N TYR A 272 -4.77 -1.91 26.69
CA TYR A 272 -4.91 -1.59 28.12
C TYR A 272 -4.94 -2.84 29.01
N LEU A 273 -5.71 -3.87 28.64
CA LEU A 273 -5.79 -5.13 29.37
C LEU A 273 -4.43 -5.85 29.42
N ILE A 274 -3.70 -5.87 28.29
CA ILE A 274 -2.35 -6.43 28.22
C ILE A 274 -1.40 -5.67 29.15
N ALA A 275 -1.48 -4.33 29.19
CA ALA A 275 -0.66 -3.53 30.10
C ALA A 275 -0.98 -3.81 31.59
N GLN A 276 -2.26 -3.95 31.94
CA GLN A 276 -2.68 -4.33 33.29
C GLN A 276 -2.18 -5.72 33.68
N ALA A 277 -2.29 -6.70 32.78
CA ALA A 277 -1.80 -8.06 32.99
C ALA A 277 -0.27 -8.09 33.21
N ARG A 278 0.50 -7.34 32.42
CA ARG A 278 1.96 -7.20 32.60
C ARG A 278 2.33 -6.64 33.98
N ASN A 279 1.58 -5.65 34.47
CA ASN A 279 1.83 -5.07 35.79
C ASN A 279 1.58 -6.07 36.92
N LEU A 280 0.52 -6.89 36.83
CA LEU A 280 0.23 -7.93 37.81
C LEU A 280 1.31 -9.02 37.85
N ILE A 281 1.86 -9.40 36.69
CA ILE A 281 2.94 -10.38 36.58
C ILE A 281 4.28 -9.81 37.08
N SER A 282 4.57 -8.53 36.82
CA SER A 282 5.80 -7.89 37.29
C SER A 282 5.80 -7.64 38.82
N GLY A 283 4.63 -7.37 39.40
CA GLY A 283 4.46 -7.12 40.83
C GLY A 283 4.67 -8.34 41.74
N THR A 284 4.69 -9.56 41.21
CA THR A 284 4.84 -10.79 42.02
C THR A 284 6.29 -11.19 42.32
N ASN A 285 7.29 -10.46 41.80
CA ASN A 285 8.72 -10.69 42.10
C ASN A 285 9.28 -9.82 43.25
N SER A 286 8.46 -9.05 43.97
CA SER A 286 8.90 -8.18 45.09
C SER A 286 8.47 -8.63 46.49
N THR A 287 8.19 -9.92 46.69
CA THR A 287 7.97 -10.50 48.02
C THR A 287 8.94 -11.65 48.29
N SER A 288 10.21 -11.29 48.49
CA SER A 288 11.05 -12.06 49.42
C SER A 288 11.15 -11.28 50.73
N HIS A 289 10.46 -11.82 51.73
CA HIS A 289 10.64 -11.48 53.13
C HIS A 289 12.11 -11.63 53.53
N THR A 290 12.75 -10.55 53.97
CA THR A 290 13.89 -10.62 54.88
C THR A 290 13.48 -10.01 56.22
N THR A 291 12.84 -10.81 57.06
CA THR A 291 12.94 -10.63 58.52
C THR A 291 14.07 -11.54 58.99
N ASP A 292 15.30 -11.05 58.94
CA ASP A 292 16.43 -11.71 59.58
C ASP A 292 16.38 -11.43 61.08
N ASN A 293 15.86 -12.42 61.81
CA ASN A 293 16.13 -12.59 63.23
C ASN A 293 17.36 -13.49 63.36
N SER A 294 18.36 -13.04 64.11
CA SER A 294 19.64 -13.72 64.29
C SER A 294 19.46 -15.15 64.81
N THR A 295 20.04 -16.14 64.16
CA THR A 295 20.57 -17.36 64.80
C THR A 295 21.54 -18.08 63.86
N THR A 296 22.83 -17.96 64.20
CA THR A 296 23.91 -18.97 64.10
C THR A 296 23.98 -19.91 62.88
N GLU A 297 25.04 -19.68 62.10
CA GLU A 297 25.94 -20.66 61.46
C GLU A 297 25.39 -22.06 61.14
N THR A 298 25.33 -22.39 59.84
CA THR A 298 26.05 -23.55 59.27
C THR A 298 26.08 -23.48 57.73
N SER A 299 27.24 -23.81 57.18
CA SER A 299 27.61 -23.80 55.75
C SER A 299 26.68 -24.66 54.89
N VAL A 300 26.12 -24.10 53.81
CA VAL A 300 25.42 -24.85 52.76
C VAL A 300 26.28 -24.88 51.50
N LYS A 301 26.67 -26.09 51.10
CA LYS A 301 27.45 -26.39 49.89
C LYS A 301 26.52 -26.48 48.67
N ASP A 302 27.03 -26.01 47.54
CA ASP A 302 26.46 -26.09 46.18
C ASP A 302 25.75 -27.42 45.89
N ILE A 303 24.51 -27.35 45.40
CA ILE A 303 23.68 -28.49 45.01
C ILE A 303 23.68 -28.72 43.50
N THR A 304 24.76 -28.35 42.80
CA THR A 304 24.91 -28.48 41.34
C THR A 304 24.98 -29.94 40.84
N LEU A 305 24.66 -30.94 41.66
CA LEU A 305 24.75 -32.35 41.29
C LEU A 305 23.53 -33.15 41.77
N THR A 306 22.39 -32.90 41.13
CA THR A 306 21.29 -33.87 41.11
C THR A 306 20.72 -34.08 39.71
N ILE A 307 21.61 -34.27 38.73
CA ILE A 307 21.25 -34.89 37.44
C ILE A 307 21.82 -36.31 37.46
N ARG A 308 20.97 -37.29 37.79
CA ARG A 308 21.29 -38.71 37.60
C ARG A 308 20.73 -39.16 36.24
N HIS A 309 21.56 -39.05 35.20
CA HIS A 309 21.44 -39.90 34.03
C HIS A 309 22.11 -41.24 34.32
N LYS A 310 21.39 -42.35 34.17
CA LYS A 310 21.98 -43.69 34.04
C LYS A 310 21.52 -44.28 32.70
N ARG A 311 22.51 -44.56 31.84
CA ARG A 311 22.41 -45.07 30.46
C ARG A 311 22.22 -46.62 30.44
N PRO A 312 22.38 -47.31 29.28
CA PRO A 312 21.31 -47.92 28.48
C PRO A 312 21.36 -49.46 28.55
N ILE A 313 20.36 -50.15 28.00
CA ILE A 313 20.43 -51.61 27.77
C ILE A 313 20.15 -51.86 26.29
N THR A 314 21.16 -52.40 25.60
CA THR A 314 21.06 -53.04 24.29
C THR A 314 20.88 -54.55 24.47
N GLU A 315 20.17 -55.12 23.50
CA GLU A 315 20.23 -56.49 22.96
C GLU A 315 19.30 -57.58 23.50
N LEU A 316 18.73 -58.32 22.51
CA LEU A 316 17.97 -59.58 22.55
C LEU A 316 16.46 -59.39 22.85
N GLU A 317 15.48 -59.71 21.99
CA GLU A 317 15.32 -60.82 21.05
C GLU A 317 14.37 -60.46 19.88
N LYS A 318 14.56 -61.15 18.75
CA LYS A 318 13.68 -61.22 17.56
C LYS A 318 12.48 -62.14 17.82
N ILE A 319 11.53 -62.16 16.86
CA ILE A 319 10.36 -63.06 16.62
C ILE A 319 9.04 -62.28 16.85
N ASP A 320 7.99 -62.27 16.02
CA ASP A 320 7.67 -62.66 14.63
C ASP A 320 6.34 -61.90 14.31
N GLU A 321 6.20 -61.23 13.16
CA GLU A 321 5.31 -61.58 12.03
C GLU A 321 3.78 -61.65 12.30
N GLU A 322 3.07 -60.81 11.55
CA GLU A 322 1.75 -61.02 10.91
C GLU A 322 0.56 -61.59 11.72
N ASN A 323 -0.53 -60.80 11.83
CA ASN A 323 -1.70 -61.07 10.99
C ASN A 323 -2.82 -59.99 11.02
N LYS A 324 -3.45 -59.86 9.85
CA LYS A 324 -4.60 -59.02 9.50
C LYS A 324 -5.92 -59.47 10.19
N LYS A 325 -6.78 -58.47 10.43
CA LYS A 325 -8.27 -58.37 10.50
C LYS A 325 -9.09 -59.58 9.93
N PRO A 326 -10.39 -59.80 10.26
CA PRO A 326 -11.45 -58.76 10.40
C PRO A 326 -12.70 -59.03 11.29
N LYS A 327 -13.51 -57.96 11.42
CA LYS A 327 -14.99 -57.82 11.50
C LYS A 327 -15.85 -58.81 12.30
N THR A 328 -16.67 -58.24 13.19
CA THR A 328 -17.98 -58.77 13.62
C THR A 328 -18.99 -57.62 13.72
N GLU A 329 -19.98 -57.63 12.83
CA GLU A 329 -21.32 -57.04 13.01
C GLU A 329 -22.31 -58.15 12.66
N GLU A 330 -23.15 -58.54 13.62
CA GLU A 330 -24.54 -58.96 13.41
C GLU A 330 -25.21 -59.15 14.77
N ASN A 331 -26.08 -58.20 15.12
CA ASN A 331 -27.49 -58.46 15.44
C ASN A 331 -28.30 -57.16 15.41
#